data_AF-A0A955VJL4-F1
#
_entry.id   AF-A0A955VJL4-F1
#
_cell.length_a   1.000
_cell.length_b   1.000
_cell.length_c   1.000
_cell.angle_alpha   90.00
_cell.angle_beta   90.00
_cell.angle_gamma   90.00
#
_symmetry.space_group_name_H-M   'P 1'
#
loop_
_entity.id
_entity.type
_entity.pdbx_description
1 polymer ?
#
loop_
_entity_poly.entity_id
_entity_poly.type
_entity_poly.pdbx_seq_one_letter_code
_entity_poly.pdbx_strand_id
1 'polypeptide(L)'
;RGFARIVLDKPTFLLPDDRFVLRDFTHHRDHGRTIAGGRVLAIDGRRIRPAAAALESLSRLTSAEPSTRLVESVRRCQSKGIHAGQLAFLHSLSTSDARQIADEQTQAGHLVVSDAVDSPLYLHVDVISQLESSVLRQLEAHHRESPEELGLPKESLRTRVPGVSSIVLELAIRRLEGRGLISRDETRVATQRVAGEAEKRRRSPLYRELAERLRQSGATPPKLEELARAVGQSAAKVQGTLRLLIQDGVITRVSDDFHYHNDYLADLELRLRDHLAAKTEITASELKELTGASRKYTIPLGEYFDNRRVTIRVGDVRRLRGEK
;
A
#
# COMPACT_ATOMS: atom_id res chain seq x y z
N ARG A 1 23.10 -17.77 -36.41
CA ARG A 1 23.42 -16.61 -35.55
C ARG A 1 23.24 -17.08 -34.10
N GLY A 2 24.19 -16.80 -33.22
CA GLY A 2 24.13 -17.19 -31.80
C GLY A 2 24.06 -15.98 -30.89
N PHE A 3 23.57 -16.17 -29.67
CA PHE A 3 23.59 -15.15 -28.63
C PHE A 3 24.71 -15.43 -27.64
N ALA A 4 25.42 -14.39 -27.20
CA ALA A 4 26.47 -14.48 -26.21
C ALA A 4 26.33 -13.35 -25.18
N ARG A 5 26.69 -13.64 -23.93
CA ARG A 5 26.87 -12.63 -22.89
C ARG A 5 28.35 -12.33 -22.78
N ILE A 6 28.72 -11.06 -22.96
CA ILE A 6 30.09 -10.59 -22.81
C ILE A 6 30.17 -9.84 -21.48
N VAL A 7 31.11 -10.22 -20.64
CA VAL A 7 31.44 -9.51 -19.40
C VAL A 7 32.74 -8.75 -19.66
N LEU A 8 32.71 -7.43 -19.47
CA LEU A 8 33.87 -6.57 -19.68
C LEU A 8 34.59 -6.33 -18.37
N ASP A 9 35.92 -6.35 -18.40
CA ASP A 9 36.75 -6.09 -17.21
C ASP A 9 36.69 -4.62 -16.77
N LYS A 10 36.37 -3.71 -17.69
CA LYS A 10 36.25 -2.27 -17.45
C LYS A 10 34.87 -1.77 -17.88
N PRO A 11 34.23 -0.88 -17.10
CA PRO A 11 33.02 -0.19 -17.52
C PRO A 11 33.26 0.50 -18.87
N THR A 12 32.36 0.26 -19.82
CA THR A 12 32.45 0.78 -21.19
C THR A 12 31.08 1.32 -21.59
N PHE A 13 31.06 2.47 -22.25
CA PHE A 13 29.83 3.01 -22.84
C PHE A 13 29.52 2.24 -24.12
N LEU A 14 28.34 1.63 -24.14
CA LEU A 14 27.79 0.93 -25.29
C LEU A 14 26.34 1.37 -25.44
N LEU A 15 25.82 1.29 -26.65
CA LEU A 15 24.41 1.41 -26.97
C LEU A 15 23.90 0.12 -27.60
N PRO A 16 22.61 -0.21 -27.46
CA PRO A 16 22.00 -1.21 -28.32
C PRO A 16 22.25 -0.85 -29.78
N ASP A 17 22.45 -1.87 -30.61
CA ASP A 17 22.81 -1.79 -32.03
C ASP A 17 24.26 -1.42 -32.37
N ASP A 18 25.10 -1.08 -31.38
CA ASP A 18 26.55 -0.91 -31.60
C ASP A 18 27.19 -2.19 -32.14
N ARG A 19 28.00 -2.06 -33.19
CA ARG A 19 28.78 -3.16 -33.76
C ARG A 19 30.13 -3.23 -33.10
N PHE A 20 30.58 -4.44 -32.80
CA PHE A 20 31.89 -4.69 -32.21
C PHE A 20 32.60 -5.86 -32.88
N VAL A 21 33.91 -5.92 -32.67
CA VAL A 21 34.78 -7.02 -33.10
C VAL A 21 35.47 -7.60 -31.86
N LEU A 22 35.43 -8.92 -31.72
CA LEU A 22 36.17 -9.67 -30.70
C LEU A 22 37.51 -10.11 -31.29
N ARG A 23 38.59 -9.73 -30.62
CA ARG A 23 39.95 -10.04 -31.02
C ARG A 23 40.68 -10.76 -29.89
N ASP A 24 41.43 -11.80 -30.26
CA ASP A 24 42.31 -12.55 -29.38
C ASP A 24 43.72 -11.96 -29.43
N PHE A 25 44.26 -11.60 -28.27
CA PHE A 25 45.62 -11.05 -28.12
C PHE A 25 46.58 -12.03 -27.43
N THR A 26 46.18 -13.28 -27.21
CA THR A 26 47.03 -14.29 -26.55
C THR A 26 48.27 -14.64 -27.36
N HIS A 27 48.16 -14.70 -28.70
CA HIS A 27 49.25 -15.12 -29.60
C HIS A 27 49.95 -13.96 -30.31
N HIS A 28 49.25 -12.84 -30.58
CA HIS A 28 49.78 -11.68 -31.30
C HIS A 28 49.40 -10.38 -30.57
N ARG A 29 50.27 -9.90 -29.67
CA ARG A 29 49.98 -8.76 -28.78
C ARG A 29 49.75 -7.43 -29.51
N ASP A 30 50.40 -7.23 -30.66
CA ASP A 30 50.39 -5.92 -31.33
C ASP A 30 49.19 -5.71 -32.27
N HIS A 31 48.70 -6.77 -32.89
CA HIS A 31 47.59 -6.69 -33.84
C HIS A 31 46.38 -7.51 -33.43
N GLY A 32 46.52 -8.63 -32.71
CA GLY A 32 45.42 -9.50 -32.30
C GLY A 32 44.68 -10.16 -33.47
N ARG A 33 44.24 -11.40 -33.27
CA ARG A 33 43.49 -12.18 -34.26
C ARG A 33 41.98 -11.95 -34.09
N THR A 34 41.27 -11.61 -35.17
CA THR A 34 39.80 -11.51 -35.12
C THR A 34 39.18 -12.90 -34.90
N ILE A 35 38.37 -13.02 -33.84
CA ILE A 35 37.64 -14.24 -33.49
C ILE A 35 36.22 -14.17 -34.03
N ALA A 36 35.56 -13.03 -33.84
CA ALA A 36 34.15 -12.85 -34.16
C ALA A 36 33.81 -11.36 -34.33
N GLY A 37 32.68 -11.09 -34.98
CA GLY A 37 31.99 -9.81 -34.92
C GLY A 37 30.65 -9.97 -34.19
N GLY A 38 30.10 -8.87 -33.72
CA GLY A 38 28.81 -8.88 -33.04
C GLY A 38 28.11 -7.53 -33.04
N ARG A 39 26.89 -7.55 -32.51
CA ARG A 39 26.05 -6.37 -32.28
C ARG A 39 25.55 -6.40 -30.84
N VAL A 40 25.61 -5.28 -30.15
CA VAL A 40 25.06 -5.13 -28.79
C VAL A 40 23.54 -5.18 -28.87
N LEU A 41 22.90 -6.05 -28.08
CA LEU A 41 21.43 -6.17 -28.05
C LEU A 41 20.83 -5.50 -26.81
N ALA A 42 21.52 -5.60 -25.68
CA ALA A 42 21.07 -5.05 -24.41
C ALA A 42 22.27 -4.85 -23.48
N ILE A 43 22.19 -3.84 -22.63
CA ILE A 43 23.22 -3.47 -21.67
C ILE A 43 22.63 -3.66 -20.28
N ASP A 44 22.34 -4.91 -19.92
CA ASP A 44 21.88 -5.24 -18.59
C ASP A 44 22.80 -6.25 -17.90
N GLY A 45 22.89 -6.13 -16.57
CA GLY A 45 23.68 -7.04 -15.73
C GLY A 45 23.03 -8.40 -15.53
N ARG A 46 21.98 -8.75 -16.30
CA ARG A 46 21.21 -9.97 -16.05
C ARG A 46 22.05 -11.19 -16.38
N ARG A 47 22.11 -12.12 -15.44
CA ARG A 47 22.63 -13.46 -15.70
C ARG A 47 21.60 -14.22 -16.51
N ILE A 48 21.76 -14.21 -17.82
CA ILE A 48 20.93 -15.00 -18.73
C ILE A 48 21.35 -16.46 -18.58
N ARG A 49 20.50 -17.28 -17.95
CA ARG A 49 20.65 -18.74 -18.03
C ARG A 49 20.10 -19.18 -19.40
N PRO A 50 20.80 -20.05 -20.14
CA PRO A 50 20.32 -20.53 -21.42
C PRO A 50 19.07 -21.37 -21.20
N ALA A 51 17.92 -20.76 -21.48
CA ALA A 51 16.60 -21.36 -21.47
C ALA A 51 15.85 -20.85 -22.70
N ALA A 52 14.87 -21.61 -23.21
CA ALA A 52 14.11 -21.24 -24.41
C ALA A 52 13.55 -19.81 -24.33
N ALA A 53 12.97 -19.44 -23.18
CA ALA A 53 12.43 -18.09 -22.95
C ALA A 53 13.46 -16.97 -23.05
N ALA A 54 14.72 -17.23 -22.67
CA ALA A 54 15.79 -16.26 -22.81
C ALA A 54 16.18 -16.06 -24.28
N LEU A 55 16.22 -17.14 -25.07
CA LEU A 55 16.51 -17.07 -26.50
C LEU A 55 15.39 -16.34 -27.27
N GLU A 56 14.12 -16.56 -26.90
CA GLU A 56 12.99 -15.84 -27.50
C GLU A 56 13.04 -14.34 -27.18
N SER A 57 13.31 -13.97 -25.93
CA SER A 57 13.51 -12.56 -25.53
C SER A 57 14.63 -11.90 -26.34
N LEU A 58 15.77 -12.56 -26.47
CA LEU A 58 16.89 -12.04 -27.28
C LEU A 58 16.54 -11.97 -28.77
N SER A 59 15.73 -12.90 -29.28
CA SER A 59 15.26 -12.90 -30.67
C SER A 59 14.33 -11.71 -30.94
N ARG A 60 13.45 -11.34 -30.00
CA ARG A 60 12.61 -10.14 -30.12
C ARG A 60 13.44 -8.85 -30.20
N LEU A 61 14.55 -8.75 -29.48
CA LEU A 61 15.49 -7.63 -29.62
C LEU A 61 16.20 -7.58 -30.98
N THR A 62 16.22 -8.69 -31.72
CA THR A 62 16.73 -8.71 -33.09
C THR A 62 15.68 -8.46 -34.16
N SER A 63 14.40 -8.28 -33.77
CA SER A 63 13.31 -7.98 -34.71
C SER A 63 13.63 -6.75 -35.55
N ALA A 64 13.21 -6.75 -36.82
CA ALA A 64 13.29 -5.59 -37.69
C ALA A 64 12.34 -4.48 -37.24
N GLU A 65 11.25 -4.85 -36.56
CA GLU A 65 10.20 -3.93 -36.13
C GLU A 65 10.60 -3.18 -34.84
N PRO A 66 10.63 -1.84 -34.84
CA PRO A 66 11.00 -1.04 -33.66
C PRO A 66 10.09 -1.27 -32.45
N SER A 67 8.78 -1.43 -32.65
CA SER A 67 7.79 -1.71 -31.60
C SER A 67 8.11 -3.00 -30.84
N THR A 68 8.40 -4.08 -31.55
CA THR A 68 8.77 -5.38 -30.96
C THR A 68 10.03 -5.26 -30.09
N ARG A 69 11.05 -4.52 -30.57
CA ARG A 69 12.29 -4.28 -29.78
C ARG A 69 12.00 -3.45 -28.54
N LEU A 70 11.19 -2.40 -28.68
CA LEU A 70 10.82 -1.48 -27.61
C LEU A 70 10.05 -2.20 -26.49
N VAL A 71 9.03 -2.98 -26.84
CA VAL A 71 8.24 -3.77 -25.86
C VAL A 71 9.13 -4.73 -25.08
N GLU A 72 10.08 -5.39 -25.74
CA GLU A 72 11.03 -6.28 -25.06
C GLU A 72 12.00 -5.51 -24.15
N SER A 73 12.47 -4.33 -24.55
CA SER A 73 13.26 -3.45 -23.66
C SER A 73 12.48 -3.08 -22.40
N VAL A 74 11.20 -2.70 -22.53
CA VAL A 74 10.32 -2.40 -21.38
C VAL A 74 10.17 -3.64 -20.49
N ARG A 75 9.93 -4.83 -21.08
CA ARG A 75 9.85 -6.10 -20.36
C ARG A 75 11.11 -6.39 -19.55
N ARG A 76 12.27 -6.06 -20.12
CA ARG A 76 13.57 -6.20 -19.47
C ARG A 76 13.81 -5.19 -18.36
N CYS A 77 12.98 -4.17 -18.18
CA CYS A 77 13.04 -3.30 -17.00
C CYS A 77 12.27 -3.85 -15.78
N GLN A 78 11.44 -4.89 -15.95
CA GLN A 78 10.64 -5.48 -14.86
C GLN A 78 9.86 -4.40 -14.07
N SER A 79 9.75 -4.52 -12.75
CA SER A 79 9.01 -3.62 -11.86
C SER A 79 9.59 -2.21 -11.77
N LYS A 80 10.78 -1.95 -12.32
CA LYS A 80 11.33 -0.60 -12.39
C LYS A 80 10.60 0.26 -13.43
N GLY A 81 10.06 -0.37 -14.47
CA GLY A 81 9.56 0.32 -15.65
C GLY A 81 10.66 1.11 -16.37
N ILE A 82 10.26 1.87 -17.39
CA ILE A 82 11.16 2.71 -18.17
C ILE A 82 10.44 3.95 -18.70
N HIS A 83 11.10 5.09 -18.69
CA HIS A 83 10.55 6.34 -19.21
C HIS A 83 10.76 6.47 -20.72
N ALA A 84 9.92 7.25 -21.40
CA ALA A 84 10.02 7.50 -22.85
C ALA A 84 11.42 7.99 -23.27
N GLY A 85 12.04 8.90 -22.51
CA GLY A 85 13.39 9.41 -22.83
C GLY A 85 14.48 8.33 -22.76
N GLN A 86 14.34 7.35 -21.87
CA GLN A 86 15.26 6.21 -21.79
C GLN A 86 15.04 5.24 -22.95
N LEU A 87 13.78 5.02 -23.35
CA LEU A 87 13.46 4.22 -24.55
C LEU A 87 14.01 4.88 -25.82
N ALA A 88 13.86 6.20 -25.94
CA ALA A 88 14.41 6.98 -27.04
C ALA A 88 15.92 6.77 -27.16
N PHE A 89 16.64 6.89 -26.04
CA PHE A 89 18.08 6.65 -25.97
C PHE A 89 18.47 5.21 -26.36
N LEU A 90 17.77 4.19 -25.82
CA LEU A 90 18.10 2.78 -26.11
C LEU A 90 17.82 2.37 -27.55
N HIS A 91 16.87 3.02 -28.23
CA HIS A 91 16.45 2.67 -29.58
C HIS A 91 16.92 3.68 -30.64
N SER A 92 17.74 4.67 -30.26
CA SER A 92 18.18 5.76 -31.14
C SER A 92 17.02 6.47 -31.85
N LEU A 93 15.94 6.73 -31.10
CA LEU A 93 14.73 7.42 -31.56
C LEU A 93 14.66 8.81 -30.94
N SER A 94 13.81 9.68 -31.50
CA SER A 94 13.38 10.87 -30.79
C SER A 94 12.47 10.50 -29.61
N THR A 95 12.39 11.37 -28.60
CA THR A 95 11.48 11.14 -27.46
C THR A 95 10.02 11.10 -27.90
N SER A 96 9.63 11.86 -28.93
CA SER A 96 8.29 11.83 -29.50
C SER A 96 7.98 10.50 -30.18
N ASP A 97 8.90 9.98 -31.00
CA ASP A 97 8.68 8.70 -31.70
C ASP A 97 8.64 7.53 -30.73
N ALA A 98 9.54 7.52 -29.74
CA ALA A 98 9.54 6.48 -28.71
C ALA A 98 8.25 6.49 -27.88
N ARG A 99 7.75 7.69 -27.55
CA ARG A 99 6.46 7.87 -26.86
C ARG A 99 5.30 7.39 -27.73
N GLN A 100 5.26 7.79 -28.99
CA GLN A 100 4.21 7.38 -29.93
C GLN A 100 4.14 5.86 -30.04
N ILE A 101 5.27 5.20 -30.29
CA ILE A 101 5.32 3.73 -30.37
C ILE A 101 4.88 3.10 -29.04
N ALA A 102 5.34 3.61 -27.90
CA ALA A 102 4.96 3.07 -26.59
C ALA A 102 3.45 3.24 -26.28
N ASP A 103 2.86 4.35 -26.69
CA ASP A 103 1.43 4.64 -26.54
C ASP A 103 0.58 3.76 -27.46
N GLU A 104 0.99 3.56 -28.72
CA GLU A 104 0.38 2.59 -29.64
C GLU A 104 0.42 1.16 -29.06
N GLN A 105 1.55 0.76 -28.46
CA GLN A 105 1.69 -0.55 -27.83
C GLN A 105 0.90 -0.66 -26.51
N THR A 106 0.57 0.46 -25.87
CA THR A 106 -0.35 0.51 -24.73
C THR A 106 -1.80 0.32 -25.20
N GLN A 107 -2.20 0.94 -26.31
CA GLN A 107 -3.51 0.73 -26.93
C GLN A 107 -3.69 -0.72 -27.43
N ALA A 108 -2.62 -1.32 -27.96
CA ALA A 108 -2.59 -2.73 -28.35
C ALA A 108 -2.59 -3.71 -27.16
N GLY A 109 -2.44 -3.22 -25.92
CA GLY A 109 -2.49 -4.02 -24.70
C GLY A 109 -1.17 -4.73 -24.33
N HIS A 110 -0.06 -4.43 -24.99
CA HIS A 110 1.26 -4.99 -24.67
C HIS A 110 1.94 -4.25 -23.51
N LEU A 111 1.72 -2.94 -23.44
CA LEU A 111 2.28 -2.06 -22.41
C LEU A 111 1.18 -1.44 -21.55
N VAL A 112 1.58 -0.92 -20.41
CA VAL A 112 0.78 -0.10 -19.51
C VAL A 112 1.60 1.12 -19.13
N VAL A 113 0.97 2.28 -19.09
CA VAL A 113 1.59 3.56 -18.76
C VAL A 113 1.08 4.07 -17.41
N SER A 114 1.93 4.78 -16.66
CA SER A 114 1.52 5.52 -15.46
C SER A 114 0.82 6.84 -15.82
N ASP A 115 0.01 7.36 -14.89
CA ASP A 115 -0.74 8.61 -15.08
C ASP A 115 0.13 9.89 -15.04
N ALA A 116 1.47 9.77 -14.99
CA ALA A 116 2.38 10.90 -14.96
C ALA A 116 2.48 11.53 -16.36
N VAL A 117 1.86 12.70 -16.55
CA VAL A 117 1.77 13.39 -17.85
C VAL A 117 3.14 13.79 -18.40
N ASP A 118 4.00 14.33 -17.53
CA ASP A 118 5.30 14.89 -17.94
C ASP A 118 6.41 13.84 -18.08
N SER A 119 6.27 12.72 -17.36
CA SER A 119 7.26 11.63 -17.35
C SER A 119 6.57 10.28 -17.24
N PRO A 120 5.89 9.84 -18.31
CA PRO A 120 5.17 8.57 -18.32
C PRO A 120 6.15 7.41 -18.09
N LEU A 121 5.78 6.50 -17.19
CA LEU A 121 6.52 5.29 -16.90
C LEU A 121 5.81 4.12 -17.58
N TYR A 122 6.49 3.44 -18.48
CA TYR A 122 5.96 2.27 -19.19
C TYR A 122 6.38 0.98 -18.49
N LEU A 123 5.42 0.06 -18.38
CA LEU A 123 5.61 -1.31 -17.90
C LEU A 123 5.01 -2.29 -18.88
N HIS A 124 5.58 -3.48 -18.93
CA HIS A 124 5.03 -4.58 -19.71
C HIS A 124 3.79 -5.14 -19.02
N VAL A 125 2.75 -5.51 -19.78
CA VAL A 125 1.46 -6.00 -19.26
C VAL A 125 1.62 -7.21 -18.33
N ASP A 126 2.49 -8.17 -18.68
CA ASP A 126 2.77 -9.33 -17.81
C ASP A 126 3.39 -8.96 -16.46
N VAL A 127 4.26 -7.94 -16.44
CA VAL A 127 4.95 -7.52 -15.21
C VAL A 127 3.94 -6.90 -14.24
N ILE A 128 3.09 -6.00 -14.74
CA ILE A 128 2.05 -5.39 -13.91
C ILE A 128 1.00 -6.44 -13.51
N SER A 129 0.63 -7.38 -14.38
CA SER A 129 -0.32 -8.46 -14.05
C SER A 129 0.21 -9.41 -12.96
N GLN A 130 1.51 -9.70 -12.97
CA GLN A 130 2.16 -10.46 -11.90
C GLN A 130 2.15 -9.70 -10.57
N LEU A 131 2.39 -8.38 -10.62
CA LEU A 131 2.31 -7.51 -9.45
C LEU A 131 0.89 -7.44 -8.89
N GLU A 132 -0.11 -7.23 -9.74
CA GLU A 132 -1.54 -7.24 -9.39
C GLU A 132 -1.93 -8.55 -8.70
N SER A 133 -1.50 -9.69 -9.26
CA SER A 133 -1.71 -11.01 -8.66
C SER A 133 -1.02 -11.14 -7.29
N SER A 134 0.16 -10.54 -7.12
CA SER A 134 0.86 -10.50 -5.84
C SER A 134 0.10 -9.67 -4.81
N VAL A 135 -0.38 -8.49 -5.20
CA VAL A 135 -1.20 -7.62 -4.34
C VAL A 135 -2.46 -8.36 -3.87
N LEU A 136 -3.20 -8.99 -4.78
CA LEU A 136 -4.39 -9.76 -4.43
C LEU A 136 -4.07 -10.89 -3.43
N ARG A 137 -3.00 -11.66 -3.68
CA ARG A 137 -2.57 -12.71 -2.73
C ARG A 137 -2.24 -12.16 -1.35
N GLN A 138 -1.57 -11.01 -1.27
CA GLN A 138 -1.23 -10.38 0.01
C GLN A 138 -2.48 -9.90 0.76
N LEU A 139 -3.46 -9.34 0.04
CA LEU A 139 -4.74 -8.94 0.61
C LEU A 139 -5.51 -10.17 1.11
N GLU A 140 -5.62 -11.23 0.31
CA GLU A 140 -6.31 -12.46 0.71
C GLU A 140 -5.64 -13.15 1.91
N ALA A 141 -4.31 -13.20 1.94
CA ALA A 141 -3.57 -13.74 3.08
C ALA A 141 -3.85 -12.95 4.35
N HIS A 142 -3.80 -11.61 4.28
CA HIS A 142 -4.10 -10.75 5.42
C HIS A 142 -5.52 -10.97 5.97
N HIS A 143 -6.54 -11.06 5.11
CA HIS A 143 -7.91 -11.29 5.57
C HIS A 143 -8.14 -12.73 6.07
N ARG A 144 -7.30 -13.69 5.67
CA ARG A 144 -7.34 -15.05 6.25
C ARG A 144 -6.73 -15.07 7.65
N GLU A 145 -5.64 -14.33 7.85
CA GLU A 145 -4.94 -14.19 9.13
C GLU A 145 -5.73 -13.32 10.13
N SER A 146 -6.42 -12.30 9.62
CA SER A 146 -7.20 -11.35 10.42
C SER A 146 -8.55 -11.04 9.76
N PRO A 147 -9.52 -11.99 9.74
CA PRO A 147 -10.87 -11.80 9.17
C PRO A 147 -11.66 -10.61 9.70
N GLU A 148 -11.26 -10.15 10.88
CA GLU A 148 -11.83 -9.03 11.61
C GLU A 148 -11.31 -7.66 11.16
N GLU A 149 -10.22 -7.61 10.39
CA GLU A 149 -9.72 -6.38 9.77
C GLU A 149 -10.44 -6.06 8.47
N LEU A 150 -10.58 -4.77 8.18
CA LEU A 150 -11.39 -4.25 7.08
C LEU A 150 -10.58 -3.97 5.81
N GLY A 151 -9.27 -4.18 5.88
CA GLY A 151 -8.33 -3.89 4.81
C GLY A 151 -6.91 -3.74 5.33
N LEU A 152 -5.95 -3.97 4.45
CA LEU A 152 -4.53 -3.85 4.72
C LEU A 152 -4.09 -2.38 4.55
N PRO A 153 -3.34 -1.79 5.50
CA PRO A 153 -2.76 -0.46 5.32
C PRO A 153 -1.87 -0.39 4.08
N LYS A 154 -1.94 0.71 3.32
CA LYS A 154 -1.14 0.92 2.09
C LYS A 154 0.36 0.76 2.35
N GLU A 155 0.83 1.27 3.48
CA GLU A 155 2.23 1.17 3.88
C GLU A 155 2.66 -0.26 4.21
N SER A 156 1.76 -1.05 4.83
CA SER A 156 2.00 -2.48 5.06
C SER A 156 2.05 -3.26 3.74
N LEU A 157 1.21 -2.91 2.76
CA LEU A 157 1.24 -3.51 1.43
C LEU A 157 2.58 -3.23 0.72
N ARG A 158 3.13 -2.01 0.86
CA ARG A 158 4.44 -1.63 0.32
C ARG A 158 5.56 -2.51 0.87
N THR A 159 5.55 -2.78 2.17
CA THR A 159 6.54 -3.66 2.81
C THR A 159 6.40 -5.12 2.38
N ARG A 160 5.17 -5.59 2.12
CA ARG A 160 4.90 -6.96 1.66
C ARG A 160 5.23 -7.20 0.18
N VAL A 161 5.46 -6.15 -0.59
CA VAL A 161 5.82 -6.23 -2.02
C VAL A 161 7.12 -5.46 -2.30
N PRO A 162 8.28 -5.99 -1.85
CA PRO A 162 9.56 -5.29 -1.96
C PRO A 162 10.03 -5.20 -3.42
N GLY A 163 10.84 -4.17 -3.73
CA GLY A 163 11.45 -3.99 -5.05
C GLY A 163 10.55 -3.33 -6.11
N VAL A 164 9.45 -2.73 -5.67
CA VAL A 164 8.51 -1.97 -6.52
C VAL A 164 8.48 -0.52 -6.06
N SER A 165 8.50 0.43 -6.99
CA SER A 165 8.37 1.85 -6.67
C SER A 165 6.92 2.20 -6.32
N SER A 166 6.71 3.29 -5.56
CA SER A 166 5.36 3.73 -5.17
C SER A 166 4.47 4.00 -6.37
N ILE A 167 5.04 4.53 -7.47
CA ILE A 167 4.31 4.80 -8.73
C ILE A 167 3.76 3.50 -9.33
N VAL A 168 4.57 2.45 -9.37
CA VAL A 168 4.18 1.16 -9.96
C VAL A 168 3.18 0.42 -9.08
N LEU A 169 3.34 0.49 -7.76
CA LEU A 169 2.38 -0.09 -6.81
C LEU A 169 1.02 0.62 -6.91
N GLU A 170 1.01 1.95 -6.95
CA GLU A 170 -0.20 2.76 -7.09
C GLU A 170 -0.90 2.48 -8.43
N LEU A 171 -0.15 2.32 -9.52
CA LEU A 171 -0.68 1.91 -10.82
C LEU A 171 -1.37 0.53 -10.75
N ALA A 172 -0.75 -0.45 -10.09
CA ALA A 172 -1.36 -1.77 -9.90
C ALA A 172 -2.65 -1.70 -9.07
N ILE A 173 -2.65 -0.92 -7.99
CA ILE A 173 -3.84 -0.69 -7.14
C ILE A 173 -4.96 -0.06 -7.99
N ARG A 174 -4.70 1.02 -8.72
CA ARG A 174 -5.71 1.68 -9.56
C ARG A 174 -6.31 0.74 -10.60
N ARG A 175 -5.49 -0.10 -11.24
CA ARG A 175 -5.97 -1.06 -12.24
C ARG A 175 -6.81 -2.18 -11.64
N LEU A 176 -6.50 -2.61 -10.42
CA LEU A 176 -7.34 -3.56 -9.68
C LEU A 176 -8.66 -2.90 -9.25
N GLU A 177 -8.62 -1.64 -8.81
CA GLU A 177 -9.79 -0.84 -8.43
C GLU A 177 -10.71 -0.58 -9.63
N GLY A 178 -10.16 -0.17 -10.76
CA GLY A 178 -10.92 0.06 -12.00
C GLY A 178 -11.58 -1.21 -12.56
N ARG A 179 -11.07 -2.40 -12.20
CA ARG A 179 -11.70 -3.70 -12.50
C ARG A 179 -12.64 -4.18 -11.39
N GLY A 180 -12.82 -3.41 -10.32
CA GLY A 180 -13.69 -3.76 -9.20
C GLY A 180 -13.21 -4.96 -8.38
N LEU A 181 -11.91 -5.30 -8.43
CA LEU A 181 -11.34 -6.43 -7.67
C LEU A 181 -10.95 -6.02 -6.24
N ILE A 182 -10.62 -4.75 -6.05
CA ILE A 182 -10.29 -4.16 -4.76
C ILE A 182 -11.08 -2.87 -4.55
N SER A 183 -11.19 -2.48 -3.29
CA SER A 183 -11.60 -1.16 -2.84
C SER A 183 -10.48 -0.56 -2.00
N ARG A 184 -10.43 0.77 -1.93
CA ARG A 184 -9.51 1.47 -1.05
C ARG A 184 -10.22 2.62 -0.35
N ASP A 185 -9.73 2.92 0.84
CA ASP A 185 -9.98 4.20 1.50
C ASP A 185 -8.69 5.04 1.47
N GLU A 186 -8.63 6.11 2.26
CA GLU A 186 -7.44 6.97 2.34
C GLU A 186 -6.19 6.21 2.78
N THR A 187 -6.34 5.22 3.67
CA THR A 187 -5.24 4.58 4.40
C THR A 187 -5.06 3.08 4.09
N ARG A 188 -6.11 2.41 3.62
CA ARG A 188 -6.20 0.94 3.48
C ARG A 188 -6.66 0.52 2.09
N VAL A 189 -6.38 -0.73 1.79
CA VAL A 189 -6.81 -1.44 0.58
C VAL A 189 -7.39 -2.78 0.99
N ALA A 190 -8.55 -3.15 0.44
CA ALA A 190 -9.24 -4.40 0.72
C ALA A 190 -9.72 -5.04 -0.58
N THR A 191 -9.95 -6.35 -0.57
CA THR A 191 -10.64 -6.98 -1.71
C THR A 191 -12.10 -6.53 -1.74
N GLN A 192 -12.72 -6.52 -2.92
CA GLN A 192 -14.12 -6.10 -3.05
C GLN A 192 -15.08 -6.96 -2.24
N ARG A 193 -14.74 -8.24 -2.07
CA ARG A 193 -15.46 -9.16 -1.19
C ARG A 193 -15.50 -8.64 0.24
N VAL A 194 -14.35 -8.25 0.80
CA VAL A 194 -14.26 -7.80 2.20
C VAL A 194 -15.02 -6.50 2.39
N ALA A 195 -14.86 -5.54 1.47
CA ALA A 195 -15.63 -4.30 1.54
C ALA A 195 -17.14 -4.54 1.47
N GLY A 196 -17.59 -5.47 0.62
CA GLY A 196 -18.99 -5.90 0.58
C GLY A 196 -19.47 -6.56 1.88
N GLU A 197 -18.64 -7.39 2.52
CA GLU A 197 -18.94 -7.99 3.82
C GLU A 197 -19.00 -6.93 4.95
N ALA A 198 -18.11 -5.94 4.93
CA ALA A 198 -18.11 -4.81 5.85
C ALA A 198 -19.42 -4.00 5.71
N GLU A 199 -19.80 -3.63 4.48
CA GLU A 199 -21.03 -2.89 4.21
C GLU A 199 -22.29 -3.66 4.64
N LYS A 200 -22.34 -4.97 4.37
CA LYS A 200 -23.42 -5.83 4.89
C LYS A 200 -23.47 -5.81 6.41
N ARG A 201 -22.32 -5.82 7.09
CA ARG A 201 -22.25 -5.76 8.55
C ARG A 201 -22.70 -4.40 9.09
N ARG A 202 -22.40 -3.28 8.43
CA ARG A 202 -22.92 -1.94 8.79
C ARG A 202 -24.46 -1.88 8.75
N ARG A 203 -25.08 -2.60 7.81
CA ARG A 203 -26.54 -2.69 7.69
C ARG A 203 -27.18 -3.73 8.60
N SER A 204 -26.38 -4.50 9.34
CA SER A 204 -26.90 -5.58 10.17
C SER A 204 -27.64 -5.06 11.41
N PRO A 205 -28.67 -5.79 11.91
CA PRO A 205 -29.30 -5.48 13.18
C PRO A 205 -28.30 -5.42 14.34
N LEU A 206 -27.29 -6.28 14.32
CA LEU A 206 -26.23 -6.32 15.33
C LEU A 206 -25.45 -5.00 15.43
N TYR A 207 -25.14 -4.37 14.30
CA TYR A 207 -24.45 -3.08 14.29
C TYR A 207 -25.27 -2.01 15.00
N ARG A 208 -26.56 -1.89 14.64
CA ARG A 208 -27.47 -0.92 15.25
C ARG A 208 -27.69 -1.20 16.73
N GLU A 209 -27.87 -2.46 17.09
CA GLU A 209 -28.08 -2.86 18.48
C GLU A 209 -26.85 -2.56 19.35
N LEU A 210 -25.63 -2.84 18.87
CA LEU A 210 -24.41 -2.52 19.60
C LEU A 210 -24.20 -1.01 19.75
N ALA A 211 -24.48 -0.24 18.69
CA ALA A 211 -24.41 1.23 18.75
C ALA A 211 -25.35 1.79 19.81
N GLU A 212 -26.63 1.37 19.80
CA GLU A 212 -27.63 1.82 20.76
C GLU A 212 -27.32 1.38 22.19
N ARG A 213 -26.86 0.14 22.39
CA ARG A 213 -26.47 -0.35 23.73
C ARG A 213 -25.32 0.46 24.32
N LEU A 214 -24.30 0.78 23.50
CA LEU A 214 -23.17 1.61 23.94
C LEU A 214 -23.57 3.07 24.17
N ARG A 215 -24.56 3.56 23.42
CA ARG A 215 -25.15 4.89 23.65
C ARG A 215 -25.87 4.94 25.00
N GLN A 216 -26.67 3.94 25.30
CA GLN A 216 -27.45 3.84 26.54
C GLN A 216 -26.58 3.56 27.78
N SER A 217 -25.42 2.93 27.62
CA SER A 217 -24.56 2.59 28.76
C SER A 217 -23.83 3.78 29.39
N GLY A 218 -23.74 4.92 28.68
CA GLY A 218 -23.15 6.16 29.17
C GLY A 218 -21.77 5.97 29.80
N ALA A 219 -21.66 6.29 31.10
CA ALA A 219 -20.41 6.28 31.87
C ALA A 219 -19.87 4.88 32.21
N THR A 220 -20.68 3.84 32.07
CA THR A 220 -20.32 2.47 32.48
C THR A 220 -20.56 1.48 31.34
N PRO A 221 -19.77 1.58 30.24
CA PRO A 221 -19.94 0.67 29.11
C PRO A 221 -19.61 -0.77 29.49
N PRO A 222 -20.40 -1.74 28.98
CA PRO A 222 -20.14 -3.16 29.18
C PRO A 222 -18.84 -3.59 28.49
N LYS A 223 -18.20 -4.63 29.03
CA LYS A 223 -17.03 -5.26 28.39
C LYS A 223 -17.42 -6.05 27.14
N LEU A 224 -16.43 -6.40 26.31
CA LEU A 224 -16.64 -7.22 25.10
C LEU A 224 -17.44 -8.51 25.40
N GLU A 225 -17.07 -9.23 26.46
CA GLU A 225 -17.74 -10.49 26.84
C GLU A 225 -19.17 -10.28 27.38
N GLU A 226 -19.47 -9.11 27.93
CA GLU A 226 -20.81 -8.75 28.38
C GLU A 226 -21.69 -8.36 27.18
N LEU A 227 -21.14 -7.60 26.23
CA LEU A 227 -21.80 -7.29 24.96
C LEU A 227 -22.10 -8.57 24.17
N ALA A 228 -21.14 -9.48 24.05
CA ALA A 228 -21.30 -10.77 23.39
C ALA A 228 -22.44 -11.60 23.97
N ARG A 229 -22.51 -11.69 25.30
CA ARG A 229 -23.61 -12.36 26.00
C ARG A 229 -24.95 -11.65 25.81
N ALA A 230 -24.98 -10.32 25.89
CA ALA A 230 -26.21 -9.54 25.78
C ALA A 230 -26.87 -9.63 24.40
N VAL A 231 -26.07 -9.72 23.33
CA VAL A 231 -26.55 -9.84 21.94
C VAL A 231 -26.63 -11.28 21.44
N GLY A 232 -26.22 -12.27 22.26
CA GLY A 232 -26.20 -13.68 21.90
C GLY A 232 -25.30 -14.00 20.70
N GLN A 233 -24.16 -13.32 20.58
CA GLN A 233 -23.20 -13.53 19.48
C GLN A 233 -21.81 -13.91 20.02
N SER A 234 -20.96 -14.48 19.16
CA SER A 234 -19.58 -14.75 19.53
C SER A 234 -18.77 -13.47 19.75
N ALA A 235 -17.81 -13.51 20.68
CA ALA A 235 -16.93 -12.39 20.98
C ALA A 235 -16.21 -11.87 19.72
N ALA A 236 -15.75 -12.76 18.84
CA ALA A 236 -15.12 -12.40 17.56
C ALA A 236 -16.06 -11.58 16.65
N LYS A 237 -17.34 -11.96 16.56
CA LYS A 237 -18.32 -11.24 15.72
C LYS A 237 -18.66 -9.87 16.30
N VAL A 238 -18.78 -9.76 17.62
CA VAL A 238 -18.97 -8.47 18.31
C VAL A 238 -17.74 -7.59 18.12
N GLN A 239 -16.54 -8.12 18.35
CA GLN A 239 -15.28 -7.37 18.17
C GLN A 239 -15.10 -6.87 16.74
N GLY A 240 -15.45 -7.68 15.74
CA GLY A 240 -15.46 -7.28 14.33
C GLY A 240 -16.50 -6.20 14.01
N THR A 241 -17.58 -6.10 14.79
CA THR A 241 -18.61 -5.04 14.62
C THR A 241 -18.22 -3.76 15.37
N LEU A 242 -17.62 -3.87 16.56
CA LEU A 242 -17.05 -2.73 17.29
C LEU A 242 -15.97 -2.03 16.47
N ARG A 243 -15.13 -2.78 15.74
CA ARG A 243 -14.16 -2.20 14.82
C ARG A 243 -14.79 -1.34 13.72
N LEU A 244 -15.91 -1.79 13.14
CA LEU A 244 -16.65 -0.99 12.16
C LEU A 244 -17.22 0.28 12.80
N LEU A 245 -17.80 0.18 14.00
CA LEU A 245 -18.32 1.32 14.74
C LEU A 245 -17.23 2.35 15.08
N ILE A 246 -16.01 1.89 15.39
CA ILE A 246 -14.84 2.77 15.59
C ILE A 246 -14.46 3.45 14.29
N GLN A 247 -14.38 2.70 13.19
CA GLN A 247 -14.03 3.25 11.87
C GLN A 247 -15.06 4.30 11.41
N ASP A 248 -16.34 4.07 11.70
CA ASP A 248 -17.43 4.99 11.38
C ASP A 248 -17.50 6.20 12.30
N GLY A 249 -16.65 6.27 13.33
CA GLY A 249 -16.67 7.35 14.31
C GLY A 249 -17.95 7.37 15.15
N VAL A 250 -18.63 6.23 15.31
CA VAL A 250 -19.78 6.09 16.20
C VAL A 250 -19.32 5.90 17.64
N ILE A 251 -18.26 5.11 17.84
CA ILE A 251 -17.68 4.83 19.15
C ILE A 251 -16.17 5.07 19.15
N THR A 252 -15.60 5.28 20.34
CA THR A 252 -14.15 5.34 20.52
C THR A 252 -13.71 4.33 21.57
N ARG A 253 -12.61 3.63 21.27
CA ARG A 253 -11.93 2.77 22.23
C ARG A 253 -11.12 3.65 23.20
N VAL A 254 -11.53 3.66 24.47
CA VAL A 254 -10.88 4.43 25.55
C VAL A 254 -9.82 3.59 26.24
N SER A 255 -10.04 2.28 26.36
CA SER A 255 -9.06 1.30 26.86
C SER A 255 -9.24 -0.03 26.14
N ASP A 256 -8.43 -1.04 26.46
CA ASP A 256 -8.59 -2.39 25.90
C ASP A 256 -9.95 -3.02 26.22
N ASP A 257 -10.51 -2.67 27.37
CA ASP A 257 -11.78 -3.19 27.88
C ASP A 257 -13.00 -2.36 27.44
N PHE A 258 -12.84 -1.04 27.25
CA PHE A 258 -13.96 -0.11 27.19
C PHE A 258 -14.04 0.70 25.90
N HIS A 259 -15.24 0.65 25.32
CA HIS A 259 -15.64 1.42 24.15
C HIS A 259 -16.79 2.32 24.56
N TYR A 260 -16.70 3.61 24.25
CA TYR A 260 -17.73 4.59 24.58
C TYR A 260 -18.34 5.13 23.31
N HIS A 261 -19.64 5.39 23.34
CA HIS A 261 -20.31 6.14 22.28
C HIS A 261 -19.77 7.57 22.24
N ASN A 262 -19.57 8.12 21.03
CA ASN A 262 -18.96 9.43 20.87
C ASN A 262 -19.83 10.56 21.42
N ASP A 263 -21.16 10.46 21.38
CA ASP A 263 -22.08 11.37 22.08
C ASP A 263 -21.73 11.54 23.57
N TYR A 264 -21.49 10.44 24.28
CA TYR A 264 -21.15 10.49 25.71
C TYR A 264 -19.79 11.14 25.94
N LEU A 265 -18.80 10.82 25.09
CA LEU A 265 -17.46 11.42 25.21
C LEU A 265 -17.49 12.92 24.92
N ALA A 266 -18.29 13.37 23.96
CA ALA A 266 -18.46 14.78 23.63
C ALA A 266 -19.13 15.55 24.77
N ASP A 267 -20.21 15.01 25.35
CA ASP A 267 -20.86 15.58 26.53
C ASP A 267 -19.91 15.65 27.74
N LEU A 268 -19.18 14.57 28.00
CA LEU A 268 -18.23 14.53 29.11
C LEU A 268 -17.07 15.51 28.90
N GLU A 269 -16.56 15.65 27.67
CA GLU A 269 -15.53 16.65 27.35
C GLU A 269 -16.02 18.06 27.65
N LEU A 270 -17.26 18.39 27.28
CA LEU A 270 -17.86 19.70 27.56
C LEU A 270 -17.95 19.94 29.07
N ARG A 271 -18.55 19.01 29.83
CA ARG A 271 -18.66 19.13 31.29
C ARG A 271 -17.30 19.21 31.99
N LEU A 272 -16.29 18.52 31.47
CA LEU A 272 -14.92 18.57 31.97
C LEU A 272 -14.28 19.94 31.72
N ARG A 273 -14.47 20.51 30.53
CA ARG A 273 -13.98 21.87 30.21
C ARG A 273 -14.68 22.92 31.06
N ASP A 274 -15.99 22.83 31.24
CA ASP A 274 -16.76 23.75 32.07
C ASP A 274 -16.31 23.69 33.54
N HIS A 275 -16.09 22.47 34.06
CA HIS A 275 -15.54 22.29 35.40
C HIS A 275 -14.16 22.93 35.53
N LEU A 276 -13.28 22.71 34.54
CA LEU A 276 -11.91 23.23 34.56
C LEU A 276 -11.83 24.75 34.38
N ALA A 277 -12.78 25.34 33.65
CA ALA A 277 -12.92 26.78 33.52
C ALA A 277 -13.39 27.44 34.84
N ALA A 278 -14.27 26.77 35.58
CA ALA A 278 -14.72 27.24 36.90
C ALA A 278 -13.68 26.97 38.00
N LYS A 279 -12.97 25.84 37.90
CA LYS A 279 -11.95 25.38 38.84
C LYS A 279 -10.76 24.86 38.07
N THR A 280 -9.65 25.60 38.09
CA THR A 280 -8.44 25.36 37.28
C THR A 280 -7.84 23.94 37.34
N GLU A 281 -8.23 23.15 38.33
CA GLU A 281 -7.78 21.78 38.52
C GLU A 281 -8.94 20.85 38.90
N ILE A 282 -8.87 19.60 38.45
CA ILE A 282 -9.79 18.53 38.85
C ILE A 282 -9.02 17.35 39.44
N THR A 283 -9.41 16.94 40.65
CA THR A 283 -8.86 15.74 41.31
C THR A 283 -9.46 14.47 40.73
N ALA A 284 -8.84 13.30 40.99
CA ALA A 284 -9.43 12.02 40.61
C ALA A 284 -10.79 11.74 41.28
N SER A 285 -11.04 12.30 42.47
CA SER A 285 -12.33 12.19 43.17
C SER A 285 -13.40 13.04 42.51
N GLU A 286 -13.07 14.27 42.12
CA GLU A 286 -14.02 15.16 41.42
C GLU A 286 -14.31 14.66 40.00
N LEU A 287 -13.31 14.11 39.31
CA LEU A 287 -13.55 13.46 38.02
C LEU A 287 -14.49 12.26 38.16
N LYS A 288 -14.43 11.52 39.28
CA LYS A 288 -15.35 10.43 39.59
C LYS A 288 -16.77 10.93 39.83
N GLU A 289 -16.91 12.07 40.51
CA GLU A 289 -18.21 12.73 40.69
C GLU A 289 -18.77 13.24 39.37
N LEU A 290 -17.92 13.83 38.52
CA LEU A 290 -18.29 14.34 37.20
C LEU A 290 -18.77 13.22 36.26
N THR A 291 -18.08 12.07 36.24
CA THR A 291 -18.51 10.93 35.43
C THR A 291 -19.67 10.15 36.04
N GLY A 292 -19.88 10.26 37.36
CA GLY A 292 -20.82 9.41 38.10
C GLY A 292 -20.42 7.93 38.13
N ALA A 293 -19.19 7.59 37.74
CA ALA A 293 -18.74 6.21 37.57
C ALA A 293 -17.61 5.85 38.55
N SER A 294 -17.41 4.55 38.78
CA SER A 294 -16.31 4.08 39.64
C SER A 294 -14.93 4.35 39.01
N ARG A 295 -13.87 4.29 39.83
CA ARG A 295 -12.48 4.49 39.37
C ARG A 295 -12.09 3.59 38.19
N LYS A 296 -12.71 2.41 38.08
CA LYS A 296 -12.55 1.46 36.97
C LYS A 296 -12.80 2.12 35.60
N TYR A 297 -13.76 3.05 35.52
CA TYR A 297 -14.14 3.75 34.29
C TYR A 297 -13.52 5.14 34.20
N THR A 298 -13.47 5.84 35.34
CA THR A 298 -13.00 7.24 35.42
C THR A 298 -11.51 7.39 35.13
N ILE A 299 -10.66 6.45 35.58
CA ILE A 299 -9.22 6.52 35.32
C ILE A 299 -8.93 6.41 33.81
N PRO A 300 -9.43 5.40 33.09
CA PRO A 300 -9.29 5.33 31.63
C PRO A 300 -9.82 6.56 30.89
N LEU A 301 -10.96 7.12 31.31
CA LEU A 301 -11.50 8.34 30.71
C LEU A 301 -10.55 9.54 30.88
N GLY A 302 -9.97 9.70 32.08
CA GLY A 302 -8.96 10.73 32.33
C GLY A 302 -7.72 10.56 31.44
N GLU A 303 -7.19 9.35 31.34
CA GLU A 303 -6.04 9.03 30.46
C GLU A 303 -6.36 9.27 28.98
N TYR A 304 -7.59 8.96 28.54
CA TYR A 304 -8.05 9.25 27.20
C TYR A 304 -8.06 10.75 26.88
N PHE A 305 -8.56 11.60 27.79
CA PHE A 305 -8.53 13.06 27.61
C PHE A 305 -7.11 13.63 27.68
N ASP A 306 -6.23 13.04 28.49
CA ASP A 306 -4.81 13.39 28.54
C ASP A 306 -4.14 13.10 27.17
N ASN A 307 -4.39 11.91 26.61
CA ASN A 307 -3.88 11.48 25.30
C ASN A 307 -4.44 12.33 24.14
N ARG A 308 -5.72 12.72 24.20
CA ARG A 308 -6.35 13.65 23.25
C ARG A 308 -5.93 15.10 23.43
N ARG A 309 -5.03 15.39 24.37
CA ARG A 309 -4.53 16.74 24.65
C ARG A 309 -5.61 17.70 25.15
N VAL A 310 -6.68 17.20 25.76
CA VAL A 310 -7.71 18.02 26.41
C VAL A 310 -7.22 18.41 27.80
N THR A 311 -6.70 17.44 28.55
CA THR A 311 -6.14 17.65 29.88
C THR A 311 -4.66 17.30 29.94
N ILE A 312 -4.01 17.70 31.03
CA ILE A 312 -2.68 17.24 31.41
C ILE A 312 -2.69 16.90 32.90
N ARG A 313 -2.12 15.75 33.26
CA ARG A 313 -1.97 15.34 34.66
C ARG A 313 -0.72 15.97 35.27
N VAL A 314 -0.89 16.66 36.39
CA VAL A 314 0.18 17.28 37.19
C VAL A 314 0.04 16.77 38.63
N GLY A 315 0.86 15.79 39.00
CA GLY A 315 0.71 15.09 40.28
C GLY A 315 -0.64 14.36 40.38
N ASP A 316 -1.45 14.75 41.37
CA ASP A 316 -2.75 14.12 41.68
C ASP A 316 -3.96 14.83 41.03
N VAL A 317 -3.71 15.91 40.30
CA VAL A 317 -4.75 16.71 39.63
C VAL A 317 -4.56 16.73 38.12
N ARG A 318 -5.62 17.07 37.39
CA ARG A 318 -5.59 17.39 35.96
C ARG A 318 -5.93 18.84 35.74
N ARG A 319 -5.28 19.46 34.76
CA ARG A 319 -5.54 20.82 34.28
C ARG A 319 -5.87 20.83 32.79
N LEU A 320 -6.50 21.89 32.32
CA LEU A 320 -6.79 22.07 30.90
C LEU A 320 -5.47 22.31 30.14
N ARG A 321 -5.26 21.60 29.04
CA ARG A 321 -4.00 21.69 28.30
C ARG A 321 -4.02 22.89 27.35
N GLY A 322 -3.13 23.85 27.59
CA GLY A 322 -2.98 25.04 26.74
C GLY A 322 -3.33 26.36 27.41
N GLU A 323 -3.93 26.31 28.61
CA GLU A 323 -4.03 27.48 29.48
C GLU A 323 -2.78 27.54 30.38
N LYS A 324 -2.10 28.69 30.35
CA LYS A 324 -0.96 29.00 31.21
C LYS A 324 -1.43 29.38 32.60
#